data_AF-A0A7V6DF17-F1
#
_entry.id   AF-A0A7V6DF17-F1
#
_cell.length_a   1.000
_cell.length_b   1.000
_cell.length_c   1.000
_cell.angle_alpha   90.00
_cell.angle_beta   90.00
_cell.angle_gamma   90.00
#
_symmetry.space_group_name_H-M   'P 1'
#
loop_
_entity.id
_entity.type
_entity.pdbx_description
1 polymer ?
#
loop_
_entity_poly.entity_id
_entity_poly.type
_entity_poly.pdbx_seq_one_letter_code
_entity_poly.pdbx_strand_id
1 'polypeptide(L)'
;MADIHALARPLERLELALAEVYEELAAVYQDDAEARGLFSRLAMDERSHAAQVAYLRRLAAQNPQAFAEVDLDVAGVLAATDDVATLRSHLRTVPLTDTLRLLLDVEEKAGEAHGRQAVAAACQELSTLLASLSRGDQEHVARLRRFAMQRRIATPAGTPKSEDAHR
;
A
#
# COMPACT_ATOMS: atom_id res chain seq x y z
N MET A 1 10.66 -14.90 15.78
CA MET A 1 11.17 -15.10 14.40
C MET A 1 10.03 -15.64 13.57
N ALA A 2 9.62 -14.88 12.56
CA ALA A 2 8.53 -15.26 11.67
C ALA A 2 9.14 -15.88 10.41
N ASP A 3 8.58 -16.99 9.96
CA ASP A 3 8.82 -17.52 8.62
C ASP A 3 8.39 -16.45 7.60
N ILE A 4 9.15 -16.24 6.53
CA ILE A 4 8.77 -15.35 5.43
C ILE A 4 7.35 -15.63 4.89
N HIS A 5 6.88 -16.88 4.97
CA HIS A 5 5.50 -17.22 4.64
C HIS A 5 4.45 -16.56 5.55
N ALA A 6 4.80 -16.31 6.81
CA ALA A 6 3.93 -15.64 7.79
C ALA A 6 3.77 -14.15 7.50
N LEU A 7 4.70 -13.51 6.76
CA LEU A 7 4.55 -12.14 6.28
C LEU A 7 4.01 -12.07 4.85
N ALA A 8 4.58 -12.85 3.93
CA ALA A 8 4.30 -12.69 2.51
C ALA A 8 2.82 -12.93 2.18
N ARG A 9 2.13 -13.80 2.94
CA ARG A 9 0.69 -14.02 2.77
C ARG A 9 -0.14 -12.80 3.24
N PRO A 10 0.02 -12.28 4.47
CA PRO A 10 -0.60 -11.02 4.86
C PRO A 10 -0.32 -9.86 3.91
N LEU A 11 0.92 -9.73 3.45
CA LEU A 11 1.33 -8.68 2.52
C LEU A 11 0.60 -8.81 1.18
N GLU A 12 0.61 -10.00 0.57
CA GLU A 12 -0.14 -10.30 -0.66
C GLU A 12 -1.64 -9.99 -0.49
N ARG A 13 -2.20 -10.26 0.69
CA ARG A 13 -3.61 -9.95 1.00
C ARG A 13 -3.88 -8.45 1.14
N LEU A 14 -2.95 -7.69 1.74
CA LEU A 14 -3.07 -6.24 1.85
C LEU A 14 -3.12 -5.60 0.45
N GLU A 15 -2.16 -5.94 -0.42
CA GLU A 15 -2.11 -5.42 -1.79
C GLU A 15 -3.38 -5.76 -2.58
N LEU A 16 -3.87 -7.00 -2.47
CA LEU A 16 -5.13 -7.40 -3.12
C LEU A 16 -6.33 -6.65 -2.57
N ALA A 17 -6.37 -6.39 -1.26
CA ALA A 17 -7.47 -5.64 -0.64
C ALA A 17 -7.47 -4.17 -1.13
N LEU A 18 -6.30 -3.54 -1.27
CA LEU A 18 -6.17 -2.20 -1.86
C LEU A 18 -6.62 -2.19 -3.32
N ALA A 19 -6.21 -3.18 -4.12
CA ALA A 19 -6.66 -3.34 -5.49
C ALA A 19 -8.19 -3.38 -5.59
N GLU A 20 -8.84 -4.17 -4.74
CA GLU A 20 -10.30 -4.29 -4.69
C GLU A 20 -10.98 -2.97 -4.30
N VAL A 21 -10.43 -2.23 -3.34
CA VAL A 21 -10.93 -0.89 -2.97
C VAL A 21 -10.87 0.05 -4.17
N TYR A 22 -9.75 0.06 -4.89
CA TYR A 22 -9.58 0.91 -6.06
C TYR A 22 -10.49 0.53 -7.22
N GLU A 23 -10.74 -0.76 -7.44
CA GLU A 23 -11.71 -1.22 -8.45
C GLU A 23 -13.14 -0.82 -8.09
N GLU A 24 -13.52 -0.97 -6.82
CA GLU A 24 -14.83 -0.54 -6.34
C GLU A 24 -15.01 0.97 -6.51
N LEU A 25 -13.98 1.77 -6.20
CA LEU A 25 -13.98 3.21 -6.41
C LEU A 25 -14.07 3.59 -7.89
N ALA A 26 -13.34 2.90 -8.77
CA ALA A 26 -13.46 3.11 -10.21
C ALA A 26 -14.90 2.86 -10.71
N ALA A 27 -15.60 1.88 -10.12
CA ALA A 27 -17.01 1.62 -10.42
C ALA A 27 -17.95 2.68 -9.82
N VAL A 28 -17.71 3.12 -8.58
CA VAL A 28 -18.50 4.18 -7.91
C VAL A 28 -18.42 5.49 -8.70
N TYR A 29 -17.24 5.85 -9.18
CA TYR A 29 -17.00 7.08 -9.93
C TYR A 29 -17.02 6.87 -11.46
N GLN A 30 -17.79 5.90 -11.95
CA GLN A 30 -17.79 5.53 -13.38
C GLN A 30 -18.11 6.67 -14.35
N ASP A 31 -18.91 7.64 -13.90
CA ASP A 31 -19.33 8.82 -14.68
C ASP A 31 -18.31 9.96 -14.62
N ASP A 32 -17.31 9.87 -13.73
CA ASP A 32 -16.18 10.79 -13.65
C ASP A 32 -14.94 10.12 -14.27
N ALA A 33 -14.70 10.37 -15.55
CA ALA A 33 -13.66 9.71 -16.32
C ALA A 33 -12.25 9.88 -15.72
N GLU A 34 -11.97 11.01 -15.06
CA GLU A 34 -10.67 11.29 -14.45
C GLU A 34 -10.51 10.48 -13.16
N ALA A 35 -11.52 10.49 -12.29
CA ALA A 35 -11.54 9.72 -11.05
C ALA A 35 -11.48 8.21 -11.34
N ARG A 36 -12.34 7.72 -12.24
CA ARG A 36 -12.31 6.33 -12.71
C ARG A 36 -10.93 5.95 -13.23
N GLY A 37 -10.36 6.79 -14.10
CA GLY A 37 -9.04 6.54 -14.68
C GLY A 37 -7.92 6.48 -13.64
N LEU A 38 -7.97 7.34 -12.61
CA LEU A 38 -7.03 7.29 -11.50
C LEU A 38 -7.15 5.98 -10.72
N PHE A 39 -8.35 5.64 -10.25
CA PHE A 39 -8.56 4.46 -9.42
C PHE A 39 -8.31 3.16 -10.19
N SER A 40 -8.67 3.08 -11.47
CA SER A 40 -8.31 1.93 -12.31
C SER A 40 -6.79 1.73 -12.43
N ARG A 41 -6.01 2.83 -12.51
CA ARG A 41 -4.54 2.72 -12.54
C ARG A 41 -3.97 2.27 -11.20
N LEU A 42 -4.46 2.82 -10.09
CA LEU A 42 -4.02 2.40 -8.75
C LEU A 42 -4.32 0.91 -8.53
N ALA A 43 -5.52 0.45 -8.88
CA ALA A 43 -5.86 -0.96 -8.83
C ALA A 43 -4.90 -1.86 -9.62
N MET A 44 -4.48 -1.43 -10.82
CA MET A 44 -3.51 -2.18 -11.63
C MET A 44 -2.14 -2.25 -10.95
N ASP A 45 -1.69 -1.16 -10.34
CA ASP A 45 -0.43 -1.10 -9.62
C ASP A 45 -0.46 -2.06 -8.42
N GLU A 46 -1.54 -2.08 -7.64
CA GLU A 46 -1.66 -2.99 -6.50
C GLU A 46 -1.73 -4.47 -6.89
N ARG A 47 -2.36 -4.78 -8.03
CA ARG A 47 -2.30 -6.14 -8.58
C ARG A 47 -0.87 -6.53 -8.97
N SER A 48 -0.09 -5.57 -9.46
CA SER A 48 1.34 -5.78 -9.76
C SER A 48 2.13 -6.03 -8.47
N HIS A 49 1.90 -5.22 -7.42
CA HIS A 49 2.48 -5.42 -6.09
C HIS A 49 2.18 -6.81 -5.54
N ALA A 50 0.89 -7.20 -5.51
CA ALA A 50 0.47 -8.53 -5.08
C ALA A 50 1.19 -9.65 -5.85
N ALA A 51 1.33 -9.51 -7.16
CA ALA A 51 2.02 -10.49 -8.01
C ALA A 51 3.52 -10.61 -7.67
N GLN A 52 4.18 -9.50 -7.34
CA GLN A 52 5.58 -9.49 -6.91
C GLN A 52 5.74 -10.20 -5.56
N VAL A 53 4.86 -9.93 -4.59
CA VAL A 53 4.84 -10.63 -3.29
C VAL A 53 4.59 -12.14 -3.48
N ALA A 54 3.62 -12.50 -4.30
CA ALA A 54 3.31 -13.90 -4.61
C ALA A 54 4.49 -14.62 -5.30
N TYR A 55 5.27 -13.91 -6.12
CA TYR A 55 6.51 -14.43 -6.70
C TYR A 55 7.56 -14.70 -5.62
N LEU A 56 7.84 -13.72 -4.75
CA LEU A 56 8.81 -13.89 -3.66
C LEU A 56 8.41 -15.04 -2.73
N ARG A 57 7.12 -15.16 -2.41
CA ARG A 57 6.58 -16.28 -1.62
C ARG A 57 6.87 -17.64 -2.26
N ARG A 58 6.79 -17.75 -3.59
CA ARG A 58 7.14 -18.99 -4.31
C ARG A 58 8.64 -19.26 -4.27
N LEU A 59 9.47 -18.23 -4.43
CA LEU A 59 10.93 -18.35 -4.35
C LEU A 59 11.39 -18.79 -2.95
N ALA A 60 10.78 -18.24 -1.91
CA ALA A 60 11.02 -18.61 -0.53
C ALA A 60 10.67 -20.08 -0.23
N ALA A 61 9.53 -20.57 -0.75
CA ALA A 61 9.14 -21.96 -0.61
C ALA A 61 10.16 -22.92 -1.25
N GLN A 62 10.84 -22.49 -2.32
CA GLN A 62 11.87 -23.27 -3.01
C GLN A 62 13.22 -23.21 -2.30
N ASN A 63 13.50 -22.15 -1.52
CA ASN A 63 14.79 -21.93 -0.87
C ASN A 63 14.63 -21.50 0.60
N PRO A 64 14.09 -22.34 1.50
CA PRO A 64 13.71 -21.92 2.85
C PRO A 64 14.88 -21.37 3.69
N GLN A 65 16.09 -21.91 3.49
CA GLN A 65 17.28 -21.50 4.23
C GLN A 65 17.73 -20.07 3.90
N ALA A 66 17.41 -19.55 2.71
CA ALA A 66 17.75 -18.18 2.31
C ALA A 66 16.87 -17.13 3.02
N PHE A 67 15.80 -17.55 3.70
CA PHE A 67 14.79 -16.68 4.30
C PHE A 67 14.45 -17.05 5.76
N ALA A 68 15.32 -17.80 6.44
CA ALA A 68 15.00 -18.41 7.74
C ALA A 68 15.01 -17.43 8.93
N GLU A 69 15.66 -16.27 8.80
CA GLU A 69 15.80 -15.31 9.90
C GLU A 69 15.39 -13.91 9.45
N VAL A 70 14.09 -13.62 9.54
CA VAL A 70 13.59 -12.27 9.28
C VAL A 70 12.77 -11.80 10.47
N ASP A 71 13.12 -10.62 11.00
CA ASP A 71 12.30 -9.93 11.98
C ASP A 71 11.30 -9.05 11.24
N LEU A 72 10.03 -9.42 11.32
CA LEU A 72 8.98 -8.89 10.46
C LEU A 72 7.79 -8.44 11.32
N ASP A 73 7.36 -7.21 11.11
CA ASP A 73 6.17 -6.64 11.74
C ASP A 73 4.88 -7.14 11.05
N VAL A 74 4.55 -8.41 11.30
CA VAL A 74 3.32 -9.03 10.77
C VAL A 74 2.07 -8.34 11.33
N ALA A 75 2.13 -7.87 12.58
CA ALA A 75 1.02 -7.19 13.25
C ALA A 75 0.65 -5.88 12.54
N GLY A 76 1.65 -5.09 12.13
CA GLY A 76 1.42 -3.86 11.35
C GLY A 76 0.71 -4.10 10.02
N VAL A 77 1.07 -5.16 9.29
CA VAL A 77 0.42 -5.52 8.02
C VAL A 77 -1.02 -6.00 8.22
N LEU A 78 -1.27 -6.78 9.28
CA LEU A 78 -2.62 -7.20 9.63
C LEU A 78 -3.50 -6.00 10.01
N ALA A 79 -2.97 -5.08 10.81
CA ALA A 79 -3.68 -3.85 11.17
C ALA A 79 -4.02 -2.98 9.94
N ALA A 80 -3.06 -2.81 9.01
CA ALA A 80 -3.31 -2.11 7.75
C ALA A 80 -4.40 -2.81 6.91
N THR A 81 -4.41 -4.15 6.90
CA THR A 81 -5.44 -4.93 6.19
C THR A 81 -6.83 -4.70 6.79
N ASP A 82 -6.93 -4.63 8.11
CA ASP A 82 -8.19 -4.35 8.82
C ASP A 82 -8.68 -2.90 8.58
N ASP A 83 -7.76 -1.93 8.48
CA ASP A 83 -8.06 -0.55 8.10
C ASP A 83 -8.64 -0.48 6.68
N VAL A 84 -8.05 -1.22 5.72
CA VAL A 84 -8.57 -1.33 4.33
C VAL A 84 -9.97 -1.95 4.30
N ALA A 85 -10.19 -3.01 5.09
CA ALA A 85 -11.50 -3.64 5.19
C ALA A 85 -12.57 -2.67 5.76
N THR A 86 -12.19 -1.89 6.77
CA THR A 86 -13.05 -0.86 7.36
C THR A 86 -13.37 0.23 6.33
N LEU A 87 -12.37 0.76 5.63
CA LEU A 87 -12.54 1.72 4.54
C LEU A 87 -13.55 1.19 3.50
N ARG A 88 -13.37 -0.05 3.05
CA ARG A 88 -14.24 -0.67 2.04
C ARG A 88 -15.71 -0.64 2.43
N SER A 89 -16.02 -0.87 3.71
CA SER A 89 -17.41 -0.84 4.21
C SER A 89 -18.10 0.52 4.09
N HIS A 90 -17.33 1.59 3.89
CA HIS A 90 -17.83 2.97 3.83
C HIS A 90 -17.82 3.58 2.42
N LEU A 91 -17.12 2.98 1.44
CA LEU A 91 -16.80 3.60 0.13
C LEU A 91 -18.00 4.16 -0.63
N ARG A 92 -19.17 3.54 -0.50
CA ARG A 92 -20.40 3.94 -1.21
C ARG A 92 -21.18 5.05 -0.51
N THR A 93 -20.86 5.32 0.75
CA THR A 93 -21.63 6.22 1.61
C THR A 93 -20.88 7.51 1.97
N VAL A 94 -19.56 7.54 1.77
CA VAL A 94 -18.76 8.75 2.00
C VAL A 94 -18.59 9.60 0.74
N PRO A 95 -18.61 10.94 0.86
CA PRO A 95 -18.24 11.83 -0.24
C PRO A 95 -16.79 11.63 -0.69
N LEU A 96 -16.49 11.93 -1.97
CA LEU A 96 -15.14 11.84 -2.56
C LEU A 96 -14.06 12.51 -1.72
N THR A 97 -14.35 13.66 -1.11
CA THR A 97 -13.42 14.36 -0.22
C THR A 97 -12.97 13.46 0.93
N ASP A 98 -13.91 12.81 1.61
CA ASP A 98 -13.60 11.96 2.76
C ASP A 98 -12.99 10.63 2.31
N THR A 99 -13.46 10.08 1.18
CA THR A 99 -12.81 8.93 0.53
C THR A 99 -11.33 9.19 0.26
N LEU A 100 -10.97 10.33 -0.33
CA LEU A 100 -9.57 10.67 -0.63
C LEU A 100 -8.73 10.83 0.64
N ARG A 101 -9.31 11.36 1.72
CA ARG A 101 -8.60 11.46 3.01
C ARG A 101 -8.31 10.09 3.59
N LEU A 102 -9.30 9.20 3.58
CA LEU A 102 -9.14 7.84 4.09
C LEU A 102 -8.13 7.05 3.25
N LEU A 103 -8.17 7.19 1.92
CA LEU A 103 -7.19 6.57 1.03
C LEU A 103 -5.78 7.05 1.33
N LEU A 104 -5.58 8.36 1.51
CA LEU A 104 -4.26 8.91 1.85
C LEU A 104 -3.72 8.36 3.17
N ASP A 105 -4.57 8.23 4.19
CA ASP A 105 -4.20 7.64 5.48
C ASP A 105 -3.79 6.17 5.33
N VAL A 106 -4.57 5.39 4.58
CA VAL A 106 -4.30 3.98 4.30
C VAL A 106 -2.99 3.80 3.54
N GLU A 107 -2.77 4.56 2.46
CA GLU A 107 -1.56 4.52 1.65
C GLU A 107 -0.30 4.90 2.43
N GLU A 108 -0.40 5.94 3.29
CA GLU A 108 0.72 6.34 4.15
C GLU A 108 1.07 5.25 5.17
N LYS A 109 0.06 4.60 5.77
CA LYS A 109 0.26 3.48 6.69
C LYS A 109 0.84 2.25 6.00
N ALA A 110 0.36 1.92 4.80
CA ALA A 110 0.88 0.81 4.00
C ALA A 110 2.35 1.05 3.64
N GLY A 111 2.67 2.24 3.12
CA GLY A 111 4.04 2.64 2.81
C GLY A 111 4.98 2.63 4.01
N GLU A 112 4.49 3.02 5.20
CA GLU A 112 5.24 2.94 6.44
C GLU A 112 5.46 1.48 6.89
N ALA A 113 4.44 0.63 6.80
CA ALA A 113 4.55 -0.79 7.11
C ALA A 113 5.59 -1.48 6.22
N HIS A 114 5.55 -1.24 4.90
CA HIS A 114 6.53 -1.75 3.94
C HIS A 114 7.94 -1.21 4.23
N GLY A 115 8.07 0.10 4.47
CA GLY A 115 9.34 0.75 4.74
C GLY A 115 10.02 0.24 6.02
N ARG A 116 9.28 0.12 7.12
CA ARG A 116 9.81 -0.44 8.39
C ARG A 116 10.29 -1.87 8.21
N GLN A 117 9.55 -2.69 7.46
CA GLN A 117 9.94 -4.07 7.20
C GLN A 117 11.17 -4.17 6.29
N ALA A 118 11.34 -3.26 5.31
CA ALA A 118 12.51 -3.24 4.44
C ALA A 118 13.82 -3.05 5.24
N VAL A 119 13.78 -2.24 6.30
CA VAL A 119 14.91 -1.97 7.20
C VAL A 119 15.21 -3.17 8.10
N ALA A 120 14.17 -3.90 8.52
CA ALA A 120 14.31 -5.05 9.42
C ALA A 120 14.70 -6.37 8.71
N ALA A 121 14.61 -6.42 7.37
CA ALA A 121 14.84 -7.64 6.61
C ALA A 121 16.34 -8.00 6.52
N ALA A 122 16.70 -9.21 6.98
CA ALA A 122 18.05 -9.75 6.86
C ALA A 122 18.41 -10.29 5.46
N CYS A 123 17.42 -10.38 4.55
CA CYS A 123 17.58 -10.88 3.17
C CYS A 123 17.48 -9.72 2.18
N GLN A 124 18.48 -9.60 1.30
CA GLN A 124 18.59 -8.52 0.33
C GLN A 124 17.42 -8.50 -0.68
N GLU A 125 17.00 -9.67 -1.15
CA GLU A 125 15.89 -9.82 -2.10
C GLU A 125 14.57 -9.32 -1.49
N LEU A 126 14.30 -9.68 -0.23
CA LEU A 126 13.12 -9.24 0.49
C LEU A 126 13.18 -7.73 0.78
N SER A 127 14.32 -7.22 1.25
CA SER A 127 14.52 -5.78 1.46
C SER A 127 14.30 -4.97 0.18
N THR A 128 14.82 -5.47 -0.95
CA THR A 128 14.64 -4.84 -2.27
C THR A 128 13.17 -4.79 -2.69
N LEU A 129 12.43 -5.89 -2.49
CA LEU A 129 11.00 -5.92 -2.77
C LEU A 129 10.24 -4.91 -1.89
N LEU A 130 10.43 -4.97 -0.57
CA LEU A 130 9.72 -4.11 0.38
C LEU A 130 10.02 -2.62 0.15
N ALA A 131 11.26 -2.28 -0.22
CA ALA A 131 11.61 -0.93 -0.62
C ALA A 131 10.96 -0.50 -1.94
N SER A 132 10.74 -1.44 -2.87
CA SER A 132 10.00 -1.19 -4.12
C SER A 132 8.52 -0.94 -3.84
N LEU A 133 7.89 -1.76 -2.98
CA LEU A 133 6.50 -1.59 -2.57
C LEU A 133 6.30 -0.24 -1.86
N SER A 134 7.12 0.07 -0.84
CA SER A 134 7.06 1.36 -0.13
C SER A 134 7.21 2.56 -1.06
N ARG A 135 7.97 2.43 -2.16
CA ARG A 135 8.08 3.48 -3.18
C ARG A 135 6.82 3.58 -4.05
N GLY A 136 6.23 2.44 -4.41
CA GLY A 136 4.94 2.38 -5.10
C GLY A 136 3.86 3.14 -4.32
N ASP A 137 3.72 2.85 -3.04
CA ASP A 137 2.74 3.50 -2.15
C ASP A 137 2.99 5.02 -2.06
N GLN A 138 4.26 5.44 -1.97
CA GLN A 138 4.61 6.87 -2.00
C GLN A 138 4.21 7.56 -3.32
N GLU A 139 4.33 6.86 -4.45
CA GLU A 139 3.85 7.34 -5.73
C GLU A 139 2.31 7.42 -5.77
N HIS A 140 1.61 6.46 -5.16
CA HIS A 140 0.16 6.48 -5.03
C HIS A 140 -0.33 7.67 -4.20
N VAL A 141 0.28 7.90 -3.03
CA VAL A 141 0.05 9.11 -2.20
C VAL A 141 0.25 10.37 -3.04
N ALA A 142 1.34 10.46 -3.81
CA ALA A 142 1.61 11.62 -4.65
C ALA A 142 0.54 11.82 -5.74
N ARG A 143 0.06 10.74 -6.37
CA ARG A 143 -1.01 10.78 -7.38
C ARG A 143 -2.35 11.20 -6.77
N LEU A 144 -2.71 10.64 -5.62
CA LEU A 144 -3.92 10.99 -4.86
C LEU A 144 -3.92 12.46 -4.43
N ARG A 145 -2.80 12.96 -3.89
CA ARG A 145 -2.66 14.37 -3.51
C ARG A 145 -2.77 15.31 -4.71
N ARG A 146 -2.13 14.94 -5.84
CA ARG A 146 -2.23 15.72 -7.08
C ARG A 146 -3.67 15.80 -7.57
N PHE A 147 -4.38 14.68 -7.56
CA PHE A 147 -5.79 14.63 -7.94
C PHE A 147 -6.66 15.48 -7.00
N ALA A 148 -6.48 15.37 -5.68
CA ALA A 148 -7.20 16.18 -4.72
C ALA A 148 -6.95 17.69 -4.92
N MET A 149 -5.71 18.09 -5.20
CA MET A 149 -5.34 19.47 -5.50
C MET A 149 -6.04 19.97 -6.78
N GLN A 150 -6.06 19.18 -7.85
CA GLN A 150 -6.77 19.51 -9.09
C GLN A 150 -8.28 19.70 -8.86
N ARG A 151 -8.85 18.92 -7.94
CA ARG A 151 -10.26 19.00 -7.53
C ARG A 151 -10.54 20.03 -6.44
N ARG A 152 -9.52 20.77 -5.97
CA ARG A 152 -9.60 21.75 -4.86
C ARG A 152 -10.17 21.13 -3.58
N ILE A 153 -9.87 19.85 -3.34
CA ILE A 153 -10.24 19.11 -2.16
C ILE A 153 -9.13 19.26 -1.12
N ALA A 154 -9.50 19.68 0.10
CA ALA A 154 -8.54 19.83 1.20
C ALA A 154 -8.11 18.44 1.72
N THR A 155 -6.84 18.09 1.51
CA THR A 155 -6.20 16.91 2.09
C THR A 155 -5.54 17.25 3.43
N PRO A 156 -5.40 16.31 4.37
CA PRO A 156 -4.51 16.49 5.51
C PRO A 156 -3.12 16.91 5.01
N ALA A 157 -2.50 17.88 5.70
CA ALA A 157 -1.14 18.27 5.40
C ALA A 157 -0.24 17.08 5.70
N GLY A 158 0.42 16.54 4.68
CA GLY A 158 1.48 15.56 4.91
C GLY A 158 2.51 16.16 5.85
N THR A 159 2.92 15.41 6.86
CA THR A 159 4.05 15.79 7.71
C THR A 159 5.21 16.17 6.80
N PRO A 160 5.75 17.40 6.84
CA PRO A 160 6.95 17.71 6.11
C PRO A 160 8.04 16.78 6.65
N LYS A 161 8.62 15.94 5.78
CA LYS A 161 9.89 15.29 6.11
C LYS A 161 10.88 16.42 6.33
N SER A 162 11.21 16.67 7.59
CA SER A 162 12.27 17.58 7.98
C SER A 162 13.61 16.95 7.63
N GLU A 163 13.95 16.98 6.34
CA GLU A 163 15.31 16.72 5.84
C GLU A 163 15.74 17.95 5.05
N ASP A 164 16.04 19.03 5.78
CA ASP A 164 16.95 20.09 5.35
C ASP A 164 17.27 20.96 6.55
N ALA A 165 17.97 20.37 7.51
CA ALA A 165 18.69 21.10 8.52
C ALA A 165 19.97 20.32 8.81
N HIS A 166 20.94 20.40 7.90
CA HIS A 166 22.39 20.33 8.16
C HIS A 166 23.10 20.89 6.91
N ARG A 167 23.24 22.22 6.87
CA ARG A 167 24.33 22.92 6.19
C ARG A 167 24.99 23.83 7.21
#